data_AF-A0A4Y1YLI2-F1
#
_entry.id   AF-A0A4Y1YLI2-F1
#
_cell.length_a   1.000
_cell.length_b   1.000
_cell.length_c   1.000
_cell.angle_alpha   90.00
_cell.angle_beta   90.00
_cell.angle_gamma   90.00
#
_symmetry.space_group_name_H-M   'P 1'
#
loop_
_entity.id
_entity.type
_entity.pdbx_description
1 polymer ?
#
loop_
_entity_poly.entity_id
_entity_poly.type
_entity_poly.pdbx_seq_one_letter_code
_entity_poly.pdbx_strand_id
1 'polypeptide(L)'
;MERKVISSVVLFGCVLGVLLGCARSNDYTPSPGTTGETMFKEACVQCHTPVKGNVMILKPEVANIDVIMERIKNGKGIGMPAFPNLAEDSAQSLAEYVLENSVTRQ
;
A
#
# COMPACT_ATOMS: atom_id res chain seq x y z
N MET A 1 -64.77 6.00 20.25
CA MET A 1 -64.17 6.91 21.24
C MET A 1 -63.45 5.99 22.22
N GLU A 2 -62.13 5.92 22.31
CA GLU A 2 -61.15 6.97 22.63
C GLU A 2 -59.76 6.53 22.13
N ARG A 3 -58.90 7.52 21.84
CA ARG A 3 -57.52 7.36 21.35
C ARG A 3 -56.54 7.41 22.53
N LYS A 4 -55.45 6.64 22.49
CA LYS A 4 -54.07 7.10 22.78
C LYS A 4 -53.08 5.93 22.57
N VAL A 5 -52.21 5.98 21.56
CA VAL A 5 -50.79 6.47 21.59
C VAL A 5 -50.06 5.85 22.78
N ILE A 6 -48.92 5.15 22.73
CA ILE A 6 -47.59 5.39 22.14
C ILE A 6 -46.86 4.05 22.44
N SER A 7 -46.10 3.41 21.58
CA SER A 7 -44.67 3.69 21.44
C SER A 7 -44.12 2.50 20.66
N SER A 8 -44.10 2.62 19.34
CA SER A 8 -43.32 1.70 18.50
C SER A 8 -41.87 1.93 18.85
N VAL A 9 -41.36 1.10 19.77
CA VAL A 9 -39.96 1.03 20.14
C VAL A 9 -39.18 0.89 18.84
N VAL A 10 -38.44 1.95 18.55
CA VAL A 10 -37.48 2.10 17.47
C VAL A 10 -36.49 0.95 17.60
N LEU A 11 -36.68 -0.12 16.82
CA LEU A 11 -35.61 -1.12 16.62
C LEU A 11 -34.68 -0.57 15.54
N PHE A 12 -33.82 0.34 15.99
CA PHE A 12 -32.64 0.81 15.30
C PHE A 12 -31.69 -0.38 15.13
N GLY A 13 -31.96 -1.22 14.14
CA GLY A 13 -31.08 -2.30 13.73
C GLY A 13 -29.86 -1.68 13.05
N CYS A 14 -28.85 -1.36 13.85
CA CYS A 14 -27.53 -0.93 13.43
C CYS A 14 -27.04 -1.75 12.23
N VAL A 15 -27.13 -1.16 11.04
CA VAL A 15 -26.28 -1.55 9.91
C VAL A 15 -24.87 -1.12 10.32
N LEU A 16 -24.14 -1.98 11.03
CA LEU A 16 -22.69 -1.89 11.11
C LEU A 16 -22.15 -2.21 9.70
N GLY A 17 -22.20 -1.21 8.83
CA GLY A 17 -21.32 -1.14 7.69
C GLY A 17 -19.91 -1.11 8.24
N VAL A 18 -19.25 -2.26 8.25
CA VAL A 18 -17.82 -2.37 8.49
C VAL A 18 -17.14 -1.64 7.33
N LEU A 19 -17.03 -0.32 7.43
CA LEU A 19 -16.11 0.49 6.64
C LEU A 19 -14.70 0.29 7.22
N LEU A 20 -14.26 -0.96 7.32
CA LEU A 20 -12.83 -1.23 7.25
C LEU A 20 -12.49 -0.92 5.79
N GLY A 21 -12.01 0.30 5.54
CA GLY A 21 -11.32 0.57 4.30
C GLY A 21 -10.25 -0.49 4.16
N CYS A 22 -10.45 -1.45 3.26
CA CYS A 22 -9.51 -2.53 3.06
C CYS A 22 -8.22 -1.91 2.53
N ALA A 23 -7.30 -1.56 3.41
CA ALA A 23 -5.91 -1.38 3.05
C ALA A 23 -5.50 -2.71 2.43
N ARG A 24 -5.43 -2.75 1.10
CA ARG A 24 -5.11 -3.96 0.36
C ARG A 24 -3.68 -4.31 0.73
N SER A 25 -3.46 -5.47 1.31
CA SER A 25 -2.11 -5.99 1.56
C SER A 25 -1.75 -7.01 0.49
N ASN A 26 -0.45 -7.19 0.30
CA ASN A 26 0.17 -8.24 -0.50
C ASN A 26 0.99 -9.13 0.45
N ASP A 27 0.86 -10.44 0.32
CA ASP A 27 1.49 -11.45 1.18
C ASP A 27 2.90 -11.84 0.75
N TYR A 28 3.45 -11.18 -0.28
CA TYR A 28 4.80 -11.38 -0.77
C TYR A 28 5.83 -11.35 0.37
N THR A 29 6.58 -12.45 0.45
CA THR A 29 7.60 -12.67 1.46
C THR A 29 8.85 -13.21 0.76
N PRO A 30 9.91 -12.40 0.62
CA PRO A 30 11.14 -12.82 -0.03
C PRO A 30 11.90 -13.83 0.84
N SER A 31 12.77 -14.61 0.20
CA SER A 31 13.79 -15.37 0.94
C SER A 31 14.80 -14.40 1.58
N PRO A 32 15.44 -14.78 2.71
CA PRO A 32 16.49 -13.97 3.30
C PRO A 32 17.61 -13.66 2.29
N GLY A 33 18.01 -12.40 2.19
CA GLY A 33 19.06 -11.97 1.27
C GLY A 33 18.64 -11.76 -0.19
N THR A 34 17.35 -11.89 -0.54
CA THR A 34 16.86 -11.49 -1.86
C THR A 34 17.16 -10.00 -2.10
N THR A 35 17.70 -9.68 -3.27
CA THR A 35 18.08 -8.29 -3.61
C THR A 35 16.86 -7.42 -3.92
N GLY A 36 16.98 -6.10 -3.70
CA GLY A 36 15.94 -5.13 -4.07
C GLY A 36 15.50 -5.22 -5.54
N GLU A 37 16.43 -5.47 -6.47
CA GLU A 37 16.11 -5.71 -7.88
C GLU A 37 15.19 -6.93 -8.08
N THR A 38 15.51 -8.04 -7.42
CA THR A 38 14.74 -9.28 -7.54
C THR A 38 13.36 -9.08 -6.93
N MET A 39 13.27 -8.47 -5.74
CA MET A 39 11.99 -8.13 -5.11
C MET A 39 11.13 -7.24 -6.00
N PHE A 40 11.73 -6.24 -6.64
CA PHE A 40 11.03 -5.35 -7.56
C PHE A 40 10.43 -6.12 -8.74
N LYS A 41 11.21 -7.04 -9.34
CA LYS A 41 10.78 -7.88 -10.46
C LYS A 41 9.69 -8.89 -10.07
N GLU A 42 9.71 -9.41 -8.86
CA GLU A 42 8.75 -10.41 -8.40
C GLU A 42 7.41 -9.78 -7.99
N ALA A 43 7.45 -8.63 -7.32
CA ALA A 43 6.28 -8.06 -6.66
C ALA A 43 5.79 -6.71 -7.22
N CYS A 44 6.68 -5.89 -7.80
CA CYS A 44 6.35 -4.49 -8.10
C CYS A 44 5.99 -4.25 -9.58
N VAL A 45 6.62 -4.98 -10.50
CA VAL A 45 6.44 -4.79 -11.97
C VAL A 45 5.03 -5.07 -12.47
N GLN A 46 4.18 -5.73 -11.67
CA GLN A 46 2.78 -5.95 -12.01
C GLN A 46 2.01 -4.64 -12.18
N CYS A 47 2.45 -3.56 -11.51
CA CYS A 47 1.86 -2.23 -11.60
C CYS A 47 2.89 -1.14 -11.96
N HIS A 48 4.17 -1.34 -11.63
CA HIS A 48 5.24 -0.40 -11.88
C HIS A 48 6.09 -0.83 -13.09
N THR A 49 5.55 -0.65 -14.29
CA THR A 49 6.29 -0.95 -15.52
C THR A 49 7.46 0.03 -15.69
N PRO A 50 8.69 -0.44 -15.95
CA PRO A 50 9.83 0.41 -16.22
C PRO A 50 9.59 1.39 -17.36
N VAL A 51 10.14 2.60 -17.23
CA VAL A 51 10.00 3.70 -18.21
C VAL A 51 11.39 4.17 -18.63
N LYS A 52 11.71 4.05 -19.93
CA LYS A 52 12.96 4.56 -20.53
C LYS A 52 14.22 4.15 -19.76
N GLY A 53 14.33 2.86 -19.43
CA GLY A 53 15.48 2.31 -18.69
C GLY A 53 15.50 2.59 -17.19
N ASN A 54 14.51 3.31 -16.64
CA ASN A 54 14.33 3.52 -15.21
C ASN A 54 13.20 2.64 -14.69
N VAL A 55 13.27 2.22 -13.42
CA VAL A 55 12.22 1.36 -12.83
C VAL A 55 10.92 2.11 -12.61
N MET A 56 10.97 3.42 -12.33
CA MET A 56 9.81 4.32 -12.37
C MET A 56 10.21 5.80 -12.42
N ILE A 57 9.19 6.66 -12.47
CA ILE A 57 9.34 8.11 -12.29
C ILE A 57 8.87 8.46 -10.88
N LEU A 58 9.75 9.04 -10.07
CA LEU A 58 9.44 9.52 -8.73
C LEU A 58 9.05 11.00 -8.78
N LYS A 59 8.13 11.38 -7.89
CA LYS A 59 7.90 12.79 -7.58
C LYS A 59 8.98 13.26 -6.60
N PRO A 60 9.39 14.54 -6.60
CA PRO A 60 10.40 15.07 -5.69
C PRO A 60 10.12 14.72 -4.21
N GLU A 61 8.87 14.83 -3.78
CA GLU A 61 8.45 14.51 -2.39
C GLU A 61 8.61 13.02 -2.01
N VAL A 62 8.92 12.16 -2.97
CA VAL A 62 8.99 10.70 -2.83
C VAL A 62 10.40 10.18 -3.09
N ALA A 63 11.26 10.99 -3.69
CA ALA A 63 12.64 10.62 -3.99
C ALA A 63 13.51 10.67 -2.73
N ASN A 64 13.11 9.91 -1.70
CA ASN A 64 13.73 9.80 -0.41
C ASN A 64 13.48 8.38 0.13
N ILE A 65 14.53 7.75 0.64
CA ILE A 65 14.50 6.34 1.07
C ILE A 65 13.42 6.07 2.13
N ASP A 66 13.29 6.93 3.15
CA ASP A 66 12.34 6.75 4.25
C ASP A 66 10.90 6.81 3.74
N VAL A 67 10.62 7.75 2.82
CA VAL A 67 9.29 7.91 2.20
C VAL A 67 8.95 6.71 1.31
N ILE A 68 9.93 6.16 0.60
CA ILE A 68 9.73 4.98 -0.24
C ILE A 68 9.47 3.76 0.65
N MET A 69 10.25 3.56 1.71
CA MET A 69 10.01 2.49 2.69
C MET A 69 8.63 2.59 3.31
N GLU A 70 8.22 3.79 3.75
CA GLU A 70 6.89 4.02 4.31
C GLU A 70 5.79 3.59 3.32
N ARG A 71 5.93 3.95 2.04
CA ARG A 71 4.96 3.58 0.99
C ARG A 71 4.93 2.10 0.70
N ILE A 72 6.07 1.42 0.72
CA ILE A 72 6.12 -0.04 0.53
C ILE A 72 5.39 -0.72 1.69
N LYS A 73 5.67 -0.32 2.93
CA LYS A 73 5.06 -0.94 4.11
C LYS A 73 3.56 -0.66 4.23
N ASN A 74 3.13 0.56 3.92
CA ASN A 74 1.76 1.01 4.15
C ASN A 74 0.89 1.03 2.88
N GLY A 75 1.47 0.84 1.71
CA GLY A 75 0.81 1.05 0.43
C GLY A 75 0.48 2.52 0.16
N LYS A 76 -0.26 2.77 -0.93
CA LYS A 76 -0.75 4.12 -1.25
C LYS A 76 -2.07 4.08 -2.02
N GLY A 77 -3.11 4.62 -1.39
CA GLY A 77 -4.44 4.69 -1.98
C GLY A 77 -5.00 3.30 -2.27
N ILE A 78 -5.81 3.19 -3.32
CA ILE A 78 -6.45 1.91 -3.71
C ILE A 78 -5.55 1.08 -4.65
N GLY A 79 -4.59 1.73 -5.33
CA GLY A 79 -3.80 1.11 -6.41
C GLY A 79 -2.52 0.42 -5.97
N MET A 80 -1.90 0.84 -4.86
CA MET A 80 -0.66 0.25 -4.36
C MET A 80 -0.93 -0.45 -3.02
N PRO A 81 -0.84 -1.79 -2.96
CA PRO A 81 -1.03 -2.51 -1.72
C PRO A 81 0.13 -2.29 -0.73
N ALA A 82 -0.13 -2.57 0.54
CA ALA A 82 0.87 -2.67 1.60
C ALA A 82 1.63 -4.01 1.51
N PHE A 83 2.91 -4.02 1.88
CA PHE A 83 3.75 -5.24 1.91
C PHE A 83 4.23 -5.52 3.34
N PRO A 84 3.34 -5.97 4.26
CA PRO A 84 3.65 -6.08 5.68
C PRO A 84 4.63 -7.20 6.05
N ASN A 85 4.87 -8.15 5.13
CA ASN A 85 5.73 -9.30 5.38
C ASN A 85 7.19 -9.07 4.95
N LEU A 86 7.52 -7.88 4.45
CA LEU A 86 8.91 -7.50 4.19
C LEU A 86 9.59 -7.19 5.53
N ALA A 87 10.67 -7.93 5.81
CA ALA A 87 11.59 -7.57 6.88
C ALA A 87 12.20 -6.18 6.60
N GLU A 88 12.67 -5.53 7.66
CA GLU A 88 13.20 -4.16 7.60
C GLU A 88 14.35 -4.00 6.60
N ASP A 89 15.29 -4.94 6.61
CA ASP A 89 16.43 -5.00 5.70
C ASP A 89 16.01 -5.18 4.24
N SER A 90 14.99 -6.00 4.00
CA SER A 90 14.43 -6.27 2.68
C SER A 90 13.68 -5.05 2.15
N ALA A 91 12.88 -4.40 3.00
CA ALA A 91 12.20 -3.16 2.67
C ALA A 91 13.19 -2.03 2.36
N GLN A 92 14.28 -1.94 3.12
CA GLN A 92 15.35 -0.97 2.87
C GLN A 92 16.06 -1.25 1.54
N SER A 93 16.49 -2.50 1.29
CA SER A 93 17.17 -2.88 0.04
C SER A 93 16.28 -2.62 -1.19
N LEU A 94 14.97 -2.89 -1.08
CA LEU A 94 14.01 -2.56 -2.13
C LEU A 94 13.89 -1.05 -2.34
N ALA A 95 13.81 -0.26 -1.27
CA ALA A 95 13.70 1.19 -1.35
C ALA A 95 14.94 1.85 -1.96
N GLU A 96 16.14 1.40 -1.58
CA GLU A 96 17.43 1.79 -2.18
C GLU A 96 17.42 1.51 -3.68
N TYR A 97 17.07 0.28 -4.07
CA TYR A 97 17.00 -0.09 -5.47
C TYR A 97 16.06 0.82 -6.27
N VAL A 98 14.85 1.12 -5.80
CA VAL A 98 13.97 2.02 -6.56
C VAL A 98 14.46 3.46 -6.56
N LEU A 99 15.08 3.95 -5.47
CA LEU A 99 15.62 5.32 -5.44
C LEU A 99 16.77 5.50 -6.44
N GLU A 100 17.70 4.54 -6.49
CA GLU A 100 18.88 4.58 -7.35
C GLU A 100 18.57 4.34 -8.83
N ASN A 101 17.52 3.57 -9.12
CA ASN A 101 17.17 3.16 -10.49
C ASN A 101 15.94 3.89 -11.04
N SER A 102 15.45 4.92 -10.36
CA SER A 102 14.35 5.77 -10.82
C SER A 102 14.84 7.15 -11.25
N VAL A 103 14.02 7.82 -12.05
CA VAL A 103 14.22 9.23 -12.36
C VAL A 103 13.26 10.10 -11.55
N THR A 104 13.76 11.16 -10.95
CA THR A 104 12.90 12.16 -10.28
C THR A 104 12.42 13.17 -11.31
N ARG A 105 11.10 13.34 -11.43
CA ARG A 105 10.52 14.39 -12.27
C ARG A 105 10.82 15.75 -11.64
N GLN A 106 11.46 16.64 -12.39
CA GLN A 106 11.65 18.05 -12.01
C GLN A 106 10.35 18.85 -12.12
#